data_AF-M4VKA2-F1
#
_entry.id   AF-M4VKA2-F1
#
_cell.length_a   1.000
_cell.length_b   1.000
_cell.length_c   1.000
_cell.angle_alpha   90.00
_cell.angle_beta   90.00
_cell.angle_gamma   90.00
#
_symmetry.space_group_name_H-M   'P 1'
#
loop_
_entity.id
_entity.type
_entity.pdbx_description
1 polymer ?
#
loop_
_entity_poly.entity_id
_entity_poly.type
_entity_poly.pdbx_seq_one_letter_code
_entity_poly.pdbx_strand_id
1 'polypeptide(L)'
;MTIRSYVIGKALSFAESEVAPIHLAEIDGRHYYAFAEKQEYPTGSKAAADEEALALIYKHSQLIKQIKEEAARRILAIAPQWKQQNALADIYLLGKLKTLDEKQTELLQKADGLLQTIQDIRLRSDEIEALFLNGIAVEYLTDQAWDI
;
A
#
# COMPACT_ATOMS: atom_id res chain seq x y z
N MET A 1 -5.08 12.70 -7.22
CA MET A 1 -5.81 11.50 -7.68
C MET A 1 -6.95 11.87 -8.62
N THR A 2 -7.09 11.16 -9.73
CA THR A 2 -8.20 11.33 -10.69
C THR A 2 -8.89 9.99 -10.86
N ILE A 3 -9.79 9.65 -9.94
CA ILE A 3 -10.52 8.38 -9.98
C ILE A 3 -11.88 8.58 -10.63
N ARG A 4 -12.18 7.75 -11.62
CA ARG A 4 -13.42 7.78 -12.39
C ARG A 4 -14.10 6.42 -12.37
N SER A 5 -15.43 6.44 -12.26
CA SER A 5 -16.24 5.23 -12.30
C SER A 5 -17.15 5.17 -13.53
N TYR A 6 -17.29 3.97 -14.10
CA TYR A 6 -18.12 3.67 -15.28
C TYR A 6 -19.05 2.51 -14.98
N VAL A 7 -20.25 2.50 -15.55
CA VAL A 7 -21.18 1.36 -15.42
C VAL A 7 -20.63 0.18 -16.23
N ILE A 8 -20.69 -1.04 -15.70
CA ILE A 8 -20.13 -2.26 -16.33
C ILE A 8 -20.63 -2.46 -17.77
N GLY A 9 -21.92 -2.19 -18.04
CA GLY A 9 -22.50 -2.27 -19.38
C GLY A 9 -22.11 -1.14 -20.35
N LYS A 10 -21.32 -0.17 -19.90
CA LYS A 10 -20.71 0.91 -20.70
C LYS A 10 -19.18 0.89 -20.56
N ALA A 11 -18.60 -0.28 -20.25
CA ALA A 11 -17.17 -0.42 -20.07
C ALA A 11 -16.44 0.10 -21.30
N LEU A 12 -15.50 1.01 -21.07
CA LEU A 12 -14.69 1.60 -22.12
C LEU A 12 -13.65 0.58 -22.54
N SER A 13 -13.49 0.38 -23.84
CA SER A 13 -12.32 -0.29 -24.38
C SER A 13 -11.15 0.69 -24.32
N PHE A 14 -10.19 0.44 -23.43
CA PHE A 14 -8.94 1.21 -23.35
C PHE A 14 -7.86 0.68 -24.30
N ALA A 15 -8.19 -0.28 -25.17
CA ALA A 15 -7.24 -1.00 -26.01
C ALA A 15 -6.45 -0.12 -27.01
N GLU A 16 -6.92 1.10 -27.29
CA GLU A 16 -6.27 2.05 -28.20
C GLU A 16 -5.65 3.26 -27.48
N SER A 17 -5.65 3.30 -26.14
CA SER A 17 -5.05 4.40 -25.38
C SER A 17 -3.55 4.19 -25.19
N GLU A 18 -2.74 5.23 -25.45
CA GLU A 18 -1.29 5.20 -25.18
C GLU A 18 -0.95 4.94 -23.71
N VAL A 19 -1.86 5.26 -22.78
CA VAL A 19 -1.72 4.97 -21.34
C VAL A 19 -3.03 4.39 -20.83
N ALA A 20 -3.05 3.09 -20.51
CA ALA A 20 -4.24 2.47 -19.94
C ALA A 20 -4.42 2.93 -18.47
N PRO A 21 -5.62 3.38 -18.06
CA PRO A 21 -5.86 3.71 -16.66
C PRO A 21 -5.86 2.45 -15.80
N ILE A 22 -5.56 2.62 -14.51
CA ILE A 22 -5.41 1.50 -13.58
C ILE A 22 -6.78 1.11 -13.06
N HIS A 23 -7.19 -0.14 -13.31
CA HIS A 23 -8.40 -0.69 -12.70
C HIS A 23 -8.20 -0.89 -11.18
N LEU A 24 -9.06 -0.28 -10.38
CA LEU A 24 -8.98 -0.33 -8.93
C LEU A 24 -9.95 -1.35 -8.34
N ALA A 25 -11.22 -1.31 -8.76
CA ALA A 25 -12.26 -2.14 -8.17
C ALA A 25 -13.50 -2.25 -9.07
N GLU A 26 -14.33 -3.24 -8.78
CA GLU A 26 -15.71 -3.34 -9.24
C GLU A 26 -16.64 -3.30 -8.02
N ILE A 27 -17.53 -2.31 -7.97
CA ILE A 27 -18.45 -2.07 -6.84
C ILE A 27 -19.80 -1.67 -7.42
N ASP A 28 -20.87 -2.35 -6.99
CA ASP A 28 -22.27 -2.04 -7.32
C ASP A 28 -22.54 -1.76 -8.80
N GLY A 29 -22.04 -2.65 -9.67
CA GLY A 29 -22.28 -2.54 -11.11
C GLY A 29 -21.43 -1.46 -11.80
N ARG A 30 -20.36 -0.97 -11.15
CA ARG A 30 -19.43 0.02 -11.70
C ARG A 30 -17.97 -0.43 -11.60
N HIS A 31 -17.19 -0.15 -12.63
CA HIS A 31 -15.74 -0.23 -12.62
C HIS A 31 -15.13 1.12 -12.21
N TYR A 32 -14.12 1.08 -11.34
CA TYR A 32 -13.37 2.23 -10.86
C TYR A 32 -11.96 2.19 -11.42
N TYR A 33 -11.52 3.32 -11.96
CA TYR A 33 -10.19 3.46 -12.55
C TYR A 33 -9.48 4.70 -12.04
N ALA A 34 -8.19 4.59 -11.77
CA ALA A 34 -7.29 5.72 -11.55
C ALA A 34 -6.64 6.15 -12.86
N PHE A 35 -6.69 7.45 -13.12
CA PHE A 35 -6.04 8.10 -14.26
C PHE A 35 -4.83 8.89 -13.78
N ALA A 36 -3.77 8.87 -14.59
CA ALA A 36 -2.59 9.68 -14.36
C ALA A 36 -2.94 11.18 -14.39
N GLU A 37 -2.12 12.01 -13.76
CA GLU A 37 -2.31 13.45 -13.81
C GLU A 37 -2.31 13.95 -15.26
N LYS A 38 -3.24 14.86 -15.60
CA LYS A 38 -3.41 15.46 -16.93
C LYS A 38 -3.86 14.50 -18.04
N GLN A 39 -4.18 13.25 -17.71
CA GLN A 39 -4.76 12.32 -18.67
C GLN A 39 -6.25 12.63 -18.89
N GLU A 40 -6.66 12.71 -20.14
CA GLU A 40 -8.08 12.80 -20.49
C GLU A 40 -8.79 11.49 -20.15
N TYR A 41 -10.02 11.62 -19.66
CA TYR A 41 -10.88 10.48 -19.34
C TYR A 41 -12.13 10.52 -20.23
N PRO A 42 -12.61 9.35 -20.72
CA PRO A 42 -13.76 9.33 -21.60
C PRO A 42 -15.05 9.85 -20.93
N THR A 43 -15.97 10.32 -21.76
CA THR A 43 -17.27 10.87 -21.34
C THR A 43 -18.17 9.82 -20.66
N GLY A 44 -19.09 10.26 -19.81
CA GLY A 44 -20.03 9.38 -19.10
C GLY A 44 -19.46 8.79 -17.81
N SER A 45 -18.27 9.22 -17.40
CA SER A 45 -17.67 8.90 -16.12
C SER A 45 -18.34 9.65 -14.96
N LYS A 46 -18.28 9.09 -13.75
CA LYS A 46 -18.53 9.83 -12.51
C LYS A 46 -17.23 9.96 -11.73
N ALA A 47 -16.99 11.13 -11.12
CA ALA A 47 -15.91 11.29 -10.16
C ALA A 47 -16.15 10.37 -8.95
N ALA A 48 -15.09 9.70 -8.49
CA ALA A 48 -15.12 8.84 -7.31
C ALA A 48 -13.96 9.23 -6.39
N ALA A 49 -14.01 10.47 -5.92
CA ALA A 49 -12.98 11.08 -5.06
C ALA A 49 -13.53 11.49 -3.68
N ASP A 50 -14.76 11.10 -3.36
CA ASP A 50 -15.28 11.23 -2.00
C ASP A 50 -14.75 10.11 -1.09
N GLU A 51 -14.75 10.38 0.22
CA GLU A 51 -14.21 9.46 1.22
C GLU A 51 -14.92 8.11 1.24
N GLU A 52 -16.23 8.09 0.97
CA GLU A 52 -17.04 6.87 0.97
C GLU A 52 -16.67 5.95 -0.21
N ALA A 53 -16.56 6.51 -1.43
CA ALA A 53 -16.12 5.75 -2.59
C ALA A 53 -14.69 5.24 -2.43
N LEU A 54 -13.79 6.05 -1.85
CA LEU A 54 -12.42 5.62 -1.56
C LEU A 54 -12.40 4.46 -0.56
N ALA A 55 -13.16 4.54 0.53
CA ALA A 55 -13.27 3.46 1.50
C ALA A 55 -13.79 2.15 0.87
N LEU A 56 -14.76 2.24 -0.05
CA LEU A 56 -15.24 1.09 -0.81
C LEU A 56 -14.19 0.55 -1.77
N ILE A 57 -13.47 1.42 -2.49
CA ILE A 57 -12.34 1.02 -3.35
C ILE A 57 -11.31 0.27 -2.54
N TYR A 58 -10.91 0.79 -1.38
CA TYR A 58 -9.96 0.13 -0.48
C TYR A 58 -10.42 -1.26 -0.07
N LYS A 59 -11.69 -1.39 0.30
CA LYS A 59 -12.27 -2.66 0.72
C LYS A 59 -12.35 -3.70 -0.39
N HIS A 60 -12.61 -3.26 -1.62
CA HIS A 60 -12.92 -4.12 -2.76
C HIS A 60 -11.78 -4.29 -3.76
N SER A 61 -10.73 -3.47 -3.69
CA SER A 61 -9.58 -3.54 -4.60
C SER A 61 -8.72 -4.78 -4.33
N GLN A 62 -8.58 -5.63 -5.33
CA GLN A 62 -7.65 -6.77 -5.27
C GLN A 62 -6.20 -6.33 -5.40
N LEU A 63 -5.95 -5.32 -6.23
CA LEU A 63 -4.63 -4.73 -6.41
C LEU A 63 -4.05 -4.21 -5.09
N ILE A 64 -4.84 -3.42 -4.35
CA ILE A 64 -4.40 -2.88 -3.04
C ILE A 64 -4.14 -4.00 -2.05
N LYS A 65 -5.01 -5.04 -2.02
CA LYS A 65 -4.79 -6.23 -1.19
C LYS A 65 -3.48 -6.93 -1.51
N GLN A 66 -3.19 -7.13 -2.80
CA GLN A 66 -1.94 -7.76 -3.24
C GLN A 66 -0.71 -6.94 -2.84
N ILE A 67 -0.77 -5.62 -2.91
CA ILE A 67 0.32 -4.74 -2.44
C ILE A 67 0.57 -4.91 -0.93
N LYS A 68 -0.50 -4.98 -0.13
CA LYS A 68 -0.39 -5.20 1.33
C LYS A 68 0.10 -6.61 1.67
N GLU A 69 -0.37 -7.61 0.95
CA GLU A 69 0.08 -9.01 1.10
C GLU A 69 1.57 -9.13 0.79
N GLU A 70 2.04 -8.43 -0.25
CA GLU A 70 3.43 -8.46 -0.65
C GLU A 70 4.34 -7.71 0.35
N ALA A 71 3.87 -6.60 0.93
CA ALA A 71 4.53 -5.96 2.06
C ALA A 71 4.61 -6.92 3.27
N ALA A 72 3.51 -7.61 3.59
CA ALA A 72 3.47 -8.58 4.68
C ALA A 72 4.43 -9.75 4.44
N ARG A 73 4.53 -10.26 3.20
CA ARG A 73 5.49 -11.30 2.80
C ARG A 73 6.92 -10.84 3.07
N ARG A 74 7.29 -9.63 2.66
CA ARG A 74 8.63 -9.05 2.88
C ARG A 74 8.93 -8.86 4.37
N ILE A 75 7.98 -8.33 5.14
CA ILE A 75 8.10 -8.19 6.59
C ILE A 75 8.34 -9.55 7.25
N LEU A 76 7.58 -10.60 6.88
CA LEU A 76 7.75 -11.93 7.44
C LEU A 76 9.10 -12.58 7.08
N ALA A 77 9.66 -12.26 5.91
CA ALA A 77 10.99 -12.74 5.52
C ALA A 77 12.11 -12.14 6.40
N ILE A 78 11.96 -10.89 6.85
CA ILE A 78 12.93 -10.19 7.72
C ILE A 78 12.71 -10.54 9.20
N ALA A 79 11.44 -10.56 9.59
CA ALA A 79 10.99 -10.73 10.94
C ALA A 79 9.74 -11.61 10.99
N PRO A 80 9.88 -12.92 11.26
CA PRO A 80 8.74 -13.76 11.58
C PRO A 80 7.97 -13.20 12.79
N GLN A 81 6.68 -13.54 12.92
CA GLN A 81 5.80 -12.93 13.92
C GLN A 81 6.37 -12.96 15.35
N TRP A 82 6.94 -14.09 15.78
CA TRP A 82 7.54 -14.21 17.12
C TRP A 82 8.68 -13.21 17.34
N LYS A 83 9.47 -12.91 16.31
CA LYS A 83 10.59 -11.97 16.37
C LYS A 83 10.08 -10.53 16.48
N GLN A 84 8.98 -10.21 15.78
CA GLN A 84 8.31 -8.91 15.90
C GLN A 84 7.74 -8.70 17.31
N GLN A 85 7.09 -9.73 17.85
CA GLN A 85 6.53 -9.69 19.21
C GLN A 85 7.62 -9.54 20.27
N ASN A 86 8.74 -10.24 20.10
CA ASN A 86 9.89 -10.11 21.00
C ASN A 86 10.47 -8.69 20.95
N ALA A 87 10.68 -8.12 19.75
CA ALA A 87 11.18 -6.75 19.62
C ALA A 87 10.24 -5.73 20.31
N LEU A 88 8.92 -5.89 20.16
CA LEU A 88 7.94 -5.04 20.86
C LEU A 88 8.02 -5.22 22.39
N ALA A 89 8.19 -6.45 22.85
CA ALA A 89 8.36 -6.74 24.28
C ALA A 89 9.65 -6.13 24.83
N ASP A 90 10.76 -6.24 24.09
CA ASP A 90 12.05 -5.67 24.46
C ASP A 90 11.96 -4.14 24.58
N ILE A 91 11.36 -3.45 23.61
CA ILE A 91 11.09 -2.01 23.69
C ILE A 91 10.25 -1.67 24.93
N TYR A 92 9.16 -2.40 25.15
CA TYR A 92 8.23 -2.10 26.24
C TYR A 92 8.86 -2.33 27.63
N LEU A 93 9.64 -3.40 27.79
CA LEU A 93 10.26 -3.77 29.05
C LEU A 93 11.49 -2.90 29.34
N LEU A 94 12.38 -2.75 28.37
CA LEU A 94 13.65 -2.03 28.52
C LEU A 94 13.45 -0.51 28.47
N GLY A 95 12.56 -0.01 27.62
CA GLY A 95 12.27 1.43 27.50
C GLY A 95 11.72 2.08 28.78
N LYS A 96 11.30 1.28 29.77
CA LYS A 96 10.83 1.76 31.08
C LYS A 96 11.93 1.83 32.13
N LEU A 97 13.10 1.28 31.87
CA LEU A 97 14.20 1.28 32.81
C LEU A 97 14.91 2.64 32.80
N LYS A 98 15.29 3.13 34.00
CA LYS A 98 16.00 4.41 34.13
C LYS A 98 17.44 4.34 33.62
N THR A 99 18.04 3.16 33.67
CA THR A 99 19.41 2.88 33.26
C THR A 99 19.45 1.48 32.66
N LEU A 100 20.09 1.36 31.50
CA LEU A 100 20.31 0.10 30.81
C LEU A 100 21.80 -0.26 30.90
N ASP A 101 22.09 -1.55 31.05
CA ASP A 101 23.46 -2.04 30.82
C ASP A 101 23.77 -2.11 29.31
N GLU A 102 25.02 -2.43 28.96
CA GLU A 102 25.47 -2.50 27.57
C GLU A 102 24.66 -3.53 26.75
N LYS A 103 24.34 -4.69 27.34
CA LYS A 103 23.60 -5.75 26.64
C LYS A 103 22.14 -5.37 26.42
N GLN A 104 21.52 -4.75 27.41
CA GLN A 104 20.15 -4.25 27.33
C GLN A 104 20.05 -3.11 26.32
N THR A 105 21.05 -2.23 26.27
CA THR A 105 21.13 -1.16 25.27
C THR A 105 21.24 -1.74 23.87
N GLU A 106 22.09 -2.74 23.66
CA GLU A 106 22.25 -3.41 22.36
C GLU A 106 20.96 -4.13 21.93
N LEU A 107 20.28 -4.82 22.86
CA LEU A 107 19.00 -5.47 22.58
C LEU A 107 17.93 -4.45 22.18
N LEU A 108 17.82 -3.33 22.91
CA LEU A 108 16.88 -2.27 22.59
C LEU A 108 17.15 -1.67 21.21
N GLN A 109 18.41 -1.36 20.89
CA GLN A 109 18.80 -0.85 19.57
C GLN A 109 18.46 -1.82 18.43
N LYS A 110 18.66 -3.13 18.64
CA LYS A 110 18.29 -4.15 17.65
C LYS A 110 16.78 -4.25 17.47
N ALA A 111 16.02 -4.16 18.55
CA ALA A 111 14.56 -4.18 18.52
C ALA A 111 14.00 -2.95 17.79
N ASP A 112 14.50 -1.75 18.12
CA ASP A 112 14.15 -0.50 17.46
C ASP A 112 14.50 -0.55 15.97
N GLY A 113 15.72 -0.94 15.62
CA GLY A 113 16.14 -1.05 14.22
C GLY A 113 15.27 -2.02 13.42
N LEU A 114 14.93 -3.18 14.00
CA LEU A 114 14.05 -4.15 13.35
C LEU A 114 12.65 -3.58 13.10
N LEU A 115 12.07 -2.92 14.11
CA LEU A 115 10.73 -2.36 14.00
C LEU A 115 10.69 -1.14 13.08
N GLN A 116 11.77 -0.37 13.01
CA GLN A 116 11.93 0.70 12.03
C GLN A 116 11.91 0.13 10.61
N THR A 117 12.71 -0.90 10.30
CA THR A 117 12.68 -1.53 8.97
C THR A 117 11.29 -2.07 8.60
N ILE A 118 10.57 -2.66 9.56
CA ILE A 118 9.19 -3.10 9.34
C ILE A 118 8.27 -1.92 9.02
N GLN A 119 8.43 -0.81 9.76
CA GLN A 119 7.67 0.40 9.54
C GLN A 119 7.96 1.01 8.16
N ASP A 120 9.22 1.03 7.74
CA ASP A 120 9.61 1.57 6.43
C ASP A 120 8.97 0.76 5.29
N ILE A 121 8.90 -0.58 5.41
CA ILE A 121 8.20 -1.42 4.43
C ILE A 121 6.69 -1.12 4.40
N ARG A 122 6.07 -0.85 5.56
CA ARG A 122 4.65 -0.47 5.61
C ARG A 122 4.41 0.88 4.95
N LEU A 123 5.25 1.87 5.25
CA LEU A 123 5.19 3.19 4.61
C LEU A 123 5.39 3.07 3.10
N ARG A 124 6.36 2.26 2.67
CA ARG A 124 6.60 2.01 1.25
C ARG A 124 5.40 1.36 0.56
N SER A 125 4.72 0.45 1.25
CA SER A 125 3.47 -0.14 0.77
C SER A 125 2.36 0.90 0.60
N ASP A 126 2.25 1.84 1.54
CA ASP A 126 1.29 2.96 1.47
C ASP A 126 1.64 3.92 0.32
N GLU A 127 2.93 4.19 0.08
CA GLU A 127 3.39 4.99 -1.05
C GLU A 127 3.06 4.35 -2.41
N ILE A 128 3.35 3.05 -2.56
CA ILE A 128 3.04 2.30 -3.79
C ILE A 128 1.54 2.36 -4.07
N GLU A 129 0.71 2.11 -3.05
CA GLU A 129 -0.73 2.24 -3.14
C GLU A 129 -1.17 3.64 -3.60
N ALA A 130 -0.60 4.69 -3.02
CA ALA A 130 -0.89 6.07 -3.41
C ALA A 130 -0.50 6.36 -4.87
N LEU A 131 0.59 5.77 -5.38
CA LEU A 131 0.97 5.87 -6.80
C LEU A 131 -0.10 5.23 -7.69
N PHE A 132 -0.57 4.03 -7.35
CA PHE A 132 -1.65 3.36 -8.09
C PHE A 132 -2.96 4.17 -8.07
N LEU A 133 -3.33 4.78 -6.95
CA LEU A 133 -4.50 5.67 -6.86
C LEU A 133 -4.34 6.97 -7.67
N ASN A 134 -3.10 7.38 -7.95
CA ASN A 134 -2.77 8.48 -8.84
C ASN A 134 -2.57 8.03 -10.30
N GLY A 135 -2.90 6.78 -10.63
CA GLY A 135 -2.79 6.25 -11.99
C GLY A 135 -1.36 5.98 -12.45
N ILE A 136 -0.41 5.88 -11.51
CA ILE A 136 0.99 5.57 -11.78
C ILE A 136 1.23 4.11 -11.40
N ALA A 137 1.49 3.27 -12.39
CA ALA A 137 1.75 1.86 -12.16
C ALA A 137 3.19 1.65 -11.68
N VAL A 138 3.37 0.79 -10.68
CA VAL A 138 4.68 0.40 -10.15
C VAL A 138 4.80 -1.11 -10.17
N GLU A 139 5.94 -1.64 -10.59
CA GLU A 139 6.22 -3.08 -10.56
C GLU A 139 6.52 -3.58 -9.13
N TYR A 140 5.51 -3.53 -8.25
CA TYR A 140 5.62 -3.82 -6.82
C TYR A 140 5.99 -5.28 -6.47
N LEU A 141 6.11 -6.16 -7.45
CA LEU A 141 6.61 -7.52 -7.25
C LEU A 141 8.15 -7.59 -7.29
N THR A 142 8.80 -6.58 -7.87
CA THR A 142 10.27 -6.51 -7.99
C THR A 142 10.88 -5.90 -6.73
N ASP A 143 12.12 -6.27 -6.41
CA ASP A 143 12.81 -5.71 -5.24
C ASP A 143 13.10 -4.22 -5.38
N GLN A 144 13.34 -3.75 -6.60
CA GLN A 144 13.55 -2.32 -6.90
C GLN A 144 12.40 -1.43 -6.43
N ALA A 145 11.16 -1.94 -6.44
CA ALA A 145 10.01 -1.19 -5.94
C ALA A 145 10.06 -0.98 -4.41
N TRP A 146 10.84 -1.77 -3.68
CA TRP A 146 10.93 -1.77 -2.21
C TRP A 146 12.29 -1.34 -1.68
N ASP A 147 13.16 -0.79 -2.54
CA ASP A 147 14.39 -0.17 -2.10
C ASP A 147 14.05 1.05 -1.21
N ILE A 148 14.52 1.00 0.04
CA ILE A 148 14.31 1.98 1.12
C ILE A 148 15.68 2.52 1.52
#